data_AF-A0A6N2M1X0-F1
#
_entry.id   AF-A0A6N2M1X0-F1
#
_cell.length_a   1.000
_cell.length_b   1.000
_cell.length_c   1.000
_cell.angle_alpha   90.00
_cell.angle_beta   90.00
_cell.angle_gamma   90.00
#
_symmetry.space_group_name_H-M   'P 1'
#
loop_
_entity.id
_entity.type
_entity.pdbx_description
1 polymer ?
#
loop_
_entity_poly.entity_id
_entity_poly.type
_entity_poly.pdbx_seq_one_letter_code
_entity_poly.pdbx_strand_id
1 'polypeptide(L)'
;MVRVFPACVFQPKCLLLFIVLVIFLIFAFTNPEQDEVEEEEQDYEITHRVYLDIDIDEQRQGRIVIGLYGEVVPKTVENFRALCTGTKNKGASGKALRYKGIPFHRIISGFMIQGGDVVYGDGRGSDSIYGSVFPDENFKIKHSHAGVVSMVNAGPNSNGSQFFITTIKTS
;
A
#
# COMPACT_ATOMS: atom_id res chain seq x y z
N MET A 1 9.48 30.03 77.01
CA MET A 1 10.57 29.09 76.66
C MET A 1 9.92 27.75 76.32
N VAL A 2 10.05 27.32 75.06
CA VAL A 2 9.76 26.00 74.46
C VAL A 2 8.39 25.35 74.75
N ARG A 3 7.46 25.43 73.78
CA ARG A 3 6.31 24.52 73.68
C ARG A 3 6.75 23.28 72.89
N VAL A 4 6.73 22.11 73.53
CA VAL A 4 6.94 20.81 72.89
C VAL A 4 5.59 20.33 72.36
N PHE A 5 5.45 20.22 71.04
CA PHE A 5 4.31 19.56 70.39
C PHE A 5 4.42 18.04 70.59
N PRO A 6 3.31 17.32 70.83
CA PRO A 6 3.36 15.86 70.93
C PRO A 6 3.62 15.29 69.53
N ALA A 7 4.62 14.41 69.44
CA ALA A 7 4.92 13.64 68.25
C ALA A 7 3.68 12.83 67.84
N CYS A 8 3.07 13.21 66.73
CA CYS A 8 1.97 12.47 66.12
C CYS A 8 2.51 11.11 65.66
N VAL A 9 2.11 10.05 66.37
CA VAL A 9 2.46 8.67 66.07
C VAL A 9 1.85 8.29 64.71
N PHE A 10 2.71 8.12 63.72
CA PHE A 10 2.37 7.71 62.36
C PHE A 10 1.80 6.28 62.39
N GLN A 11 0.47 6.15 62.42
CA GLN A 11 -0.22 4.86 62.44
C GLN A 11 0.01 4.11 61.12
N PRO A 12 0.41 2.83 61.11
CA PRO A 12 0.75 2.07 59.90
C PRO A 12 -0.42 1.92 58.91
N LYS A 13 -1.66 2.08 59.39
CA LYS A 13 -2.87 2.08 58.56
C LYS A 13 -2.98 3.32 57.66
N CYS A 14 -2.49 4.48 58.10
CA CYS A 14 -2.49 5.70 57.29
C CYS A 14 -1.44 5.63 56.16
N LEU A 15 -0.31 4.97 56.40
CA LEU A 15 0.72 4.76 55.39
C LEU A 15 0.25 3.84 54.27
N LEU A 16 -0.43 2.73 54.62
CA LEU A 16 -0.99 1.81 53.63
C LEU A 16 -2.05 2.49 52.75
N LEU A 17 -2.92 3.31 53.37
CA LEU A 17 -3.94 4.06 52.66
C LEU A 17 -3.31 5.08 51.69
N PHE A 18 -2.24 5.74 52.12
CA PHE A 18 -1.50 6.68 51.28
C PHE A 18 -0.81 5.98 50.10
N ILE A 19 -0.20 4.81 50.33
CA ILE A 19 0.43 4.00 49.27
C ILE A 19 -0.61 3.53 48.25
N VAL A 20 -1.78 3.04 48.69
CA VAL A 20 -2.86 2.62 47.79
C VAL A 20 -3.38 3.81 46.97
N LEU A 21 -3.52 4.99 47.58
CA LEU A 21 -3.97 6.21 46.90
C LEU A 21 -2.94 6.70 45.87
N VAL A 22 -1.64 6.63 46.20
CA VAL A 22 -0.55 6.95 45.27
C VAL A 22 -0.48 5.93 44.13
N ILE A 23 -0.65 4.63 44.39
CA ILE A 23 -0.70 3.61 43.33
C ILE A 23 -1.93 3.81 42.44
N PHE A 24 -3.09 4.15 43.01
CA PHE A 24 -4.30 4.43 42.26
C PHE A 24 -4.17 5.69 41.41
N LEU A 25 -3.53 6.75 41.94
CA LEU A 25 -3.22 7.95 41.18
C LEU A 25 -2.21 7.66 40.07
N ILE A 26 -1.15 6.90 40.35
CA ILE A 26 -0.22 6.44 39.30
C ILE A 26 -1.00 5.68 38.25
N PHE A 27 -1.84 4.70 38.59
CA PHE A 27 -2.63 3.94 37.62
C PHE A 27 -3.61 4.81 36.83
N ALA A 28 -4.23 5.81 37.46
CA ALA A 28 -5.13 6.76 36.82
C ALA A 28 -4.39 7.75 35.89
N PHE A 29 -3.14 8.12 36.22
CA PHE A 29 -2.29 9.01 35.42
C PHE A 29 -1.35 8.28 34.45
N THR A 30 -1.19 6.95 34.58
CA THR A 30 -0.45 6.09 33.65
C THR A 30 -1.36 5.35 32.70
N ASN A 31 -2.67 5.61 32.69
CA ASN A 31 -3.49 5.19 31.57
C ASN A 31 -3.00 6.01 30.37
N PRO A 32 -2.26 5.40 29.42
CA PRO A 32 -1.94 6.13 28.22
C PRO A 32 -3.29 6.39 27.56
N GLU A 33 -3.66 7.65 27.36
CA GLU A 33 -4.59 7.97 26.30
C GLU A 33 -4.03 7.26 25.06
N GLN A 34 -4.74 6.23 24.61
CA GLN A 34 -4.49 5.66 23.31
C GLN A 34 -4.87 6.79 22.37
N ASP A 35 -3.87 7.57 21.95
CA ASP A 35 -3.98 8.45 20.81
C ASP A 35 -4.40 7.56 19.63
N GLU A 36 -5.70 7.49 19.38
CA GLU A 36 -6.24 6.93 18.15
C GLU A 36 -5.72 7.82 17.03
N VAL A 37 -4.64 7.38 16.38
CA VAL A 37 -4.13 8.03 15.17
C VAL A 37 -5.23 7.86 14.11
N GLU A 38 -6.02 8.91 13.89
CA GLU A 38 -6.94 8.99 12.77
C GLU A 38 -6.11 8.85 11.48
N GLU A 39 -6.16 7.69 10.82
CA GLU A 39 -5.60 7.51 9.48
C GLU A 39 -6.39 8.43 8.54
N GLU A 40 -5.84 9.62 8.21
CA GLU A 40 -6.42 10.49 7.19
C GLU A 40 -6.51 9.72 5.86
N GLU A 41 -7.73 9.36 5.44
CA GLU A 41 -7.99 8.82 4.11
C GLU A 41 -7.64 9.88 3.07
N GLN A 42 -6.43 9.79 2.51
CA GLN A 42 -5.98 10.70 1.47
C GLN A 42 -6.65 10.31 0.14
N ASP A 43 -7.69 11.05 -0.24
CA ASP A 43 -8.40 10.85 -1.51
C ASP A 43 -7.59 11.43 -2.67
N TYR A 44 -7.29 10.60 -3.67
CA TYR A 44 -6.54 10.99 -4.87
C TYR A 44 -7.46 11.05 -6.08
N GLU A 45 -7.39 12.13 -6.85
CA GLU A 45 -8.22 12.28 -8.04
C GLU A 45 -7.85 11.27 -9.14
N ILE A 46 -8.87 10.59 -9.67
CA ILE A 46 -8.73 9.71 -10.84
C ILE A 46 -8.67 10.58 -12.10
N THR A 47 -7.48 10.74 -12.67
CA THR A 47 -7.30 11.54 -13.89
C THR A 47 -7.52 10.75 -15.17
N HIS A 48 -7.31 9.43 -15.12
CA HIS A 48 -7.48 8.55 -16.28
C HIS A 48 -8.23 7.27 -15.88
N ARG A 49 -8.95 6.70 -16.84
CA ARG A 49 -9.55 5.37 -16.72
C ARG A 49 -9.09 4.49 -17.87
N VAL A 50 -8.68 3.27 -17.53
CA VAL A 50 -8.38 2.20 -18.50
C VAL A 50 -9.17 0.95 -18.12
N TYR A 51 -9.18 -0.04 -18.99
CA TYR A 51 -9.85 -1.30 -18.70
C TYR A 51 -9.04 -2.50 -19.18
N LEU A 52 -9.25 -3.62 -18.49
CA LEU A 52 -8.78 -4.94 -18.87
C LEU A 52 -9.99 -5.83 -19.03
N ASP A 53 -10.11 -6.40 -20.22
CA ASP A 53 -11.13 -7.38 -20.56
C ASP A 53 -10.56 -8.78 -20.28
N ILE A 54 -11.22 -9.54 -19.41
CA ILE A 54 -10.67 -10.75 -18.81
C ILE A 54 -11.34 -11.98 -19.39
N ASP A 55 -10.51 -12.87 -19.93
CA ASP A 55 -10.91 -14.19 -20.38
C ASP A 55 -10.28 -15.25 -19.46
N ILE A 56 -11.06 -16.27 -19.09
CA ILE A 56 -10.59 -17.50 -18.42
C ILE A 56 -11.00 -18.65 -19.32
N ASP A 57 -10.06 -19.50 -19.71
CA ASP A 57 -10.28 -20.61 -20.66
C ASP A 57 -11.04 -20.17 -21.92
N GLU A 58 -10.61 -19.05 -22.51
CA GLU A 58 -11.20 -18.42 -23.72
C GLU A 58 -12.65 -17.93 -23.55
N GLN A 59 -13.17 -17.93 -22.32
CA GLN A 59 -14.48 -17.41 -21.99
C GLN A 59 -14.39 -16.05 -21.30
N ARG A 60 -15.10 -15.06 -21.86
CA ARG A 60 -15.19 -13.71 -21.31
C ARG A 60 -15.85 -13.72 -19.94
N GLN A 61 -15.09 -13.35 -18.91
CA GLN A 61 -15.57 -13.27 -17.53
C GLN A 61 -16.07 -11.87 -17.17
N GLY A 62 -15.48 -10.85 -17.76
CA GLY A 62 -15.91 -9.48 -17.52
C GLY A 62 -14.83 -8.45 -17.82
N ARG A 63 -15.07 -7.25 -17.31
CA ARG A 63 -14.19 -6.09 -17.47
C ARG A 63 -13.79 -5.56 -16.12
N ILE A 64 -12.49 -5.39 -15.93
CA ILE A 64 -11.91 -4.63 -14.82
C ILE A 64 -11.69 -3.20 -15.32
N VAL A 65 -12.28 -2.22 -14.66
CA VAL A 65 -12.03 -0.79 -14.93
C VAL A 65 -11.10 -0.26 -13.84
N ILE A 66 -10.01 0.39 -14.25
CA ILE A 66 -8.96 0.87 -13.37
C ILE A 66 -8.89 2.39 -13.46
N GLY A 67 -9.05 3.06 -12.33
CA GLY A 67 -8.74 4.48 -12.18
C GLY A 67 -7.24 4.67 -11.93
N LEU A 68 -6.64 5.69 -12.55
CA LEU A 68 -5.22 5.99 -12.44
C LEU A 68 -5.01 7.40 -11.86
N TYR A 69 -4.11 7.51 -10.88
CA TYR A 69 -3.80 8.73 -10.14
C TYR A 69 -2.71 9.56 -10.83
N GLY A 70 -3.02 10.12 -12.01
CA GLY A 70 -2.02 10.77 -12.87
C GLY A 70 -1.45 12.08 -12.32
N GLU A 71 -2.13 12.77 -11.39
CA GLU A 71 -1.52 13.93 -10.72
C GLU A 71 -0.45 13.52 -9.69
N VAL A 72 -0.55 12.30 -9.14
CA VAL A 72 0.34 11.82 -8.07
C VAL A 72 1.54 11.09 -8.63
N VAL A 73 1.31 10.27 -9.67
CA VAL A 73 2.32 9.42 -10.31
C VAL A 73 2.20 9.48 -11.86
N PRO A 74 2.35 10.66 -12.49
CA PRO A 74 2.11 10.86 -13.92
C PRO A 74 2.92 9.92 -14.82
N LYS A 75 4.17 9.64 -14.48
CA LYS A 75 5.05 8.79 -15.30
C LYS A 75 4.61 7.33 -15.23
N THR A 76 4.25 6.87 -14.03
CA THR A 76 3.74 5.51 -13.81
C THR A 76 2.38 5.32 -14.50
N VAL A 77 1.49 6.31 -14.40
CA VAL A 77 0.19 6.30 -15.07
C VAL A 77 0.35 6.26 -16.59
N GLU A 78 1.21 7.10 -17.16
CA GLU A 78 1.41 7.12 -18.61
C GLU A 78 1.99 5.80 -19.12
N ASN A 79 2.91 5.17 -18.38
CA ASN A 79 3.40 3.82 -18.70
C ASN A 79 2.26 2.80 -18.77
N PHE A 80 1.46 2.69 -17.71
CA PHE A 80 0.35 1.72 -17.64
C PHE A 80 -0.70 1.99 -18.72
N ARG A 81 -1.10 3.26 -18.90
CA ARG A 81 -2.08 3.68 -19.91
C ARG A 81 -1.61 3.36 -21.33
N ALA A 82 -0.35 3.66 -21.65
CA ALA A 82 0.21 3.36 -22.96
C ALA A 82 0.27 1.85 -23.23
N LEU A 83 0.62 1.03 -22.23
CA LEU A 83 0.60 -0.43 -22.33
C LEU A 83 -0.83 -1.00 -22.48
N CYS A 84 -1.85 -0.40 -21.84
CA CYS A 84 -3.24 -0.76 -22.09
C CYS A 84 -3.67 -0.47 -23.54
N THR A 85 -3.26 0.68 -24.10
CA THR A 85 -3.65 1.09 -25.45
C THR A 85 -2.84 0.43 -26.56
N GLY A 86 -1.61 -0.01 -26.29
CA GLY A 86 -0.70 -0.56 -27.30
C GLY A 86 -0.23 0.48 -28.32
N THR A 87 -0.22 1.77 -27.97
CA THR A 87 0.13 2.89 -28.88
C THR A 87 1.63 2.99 -29.19
N LYS A 88 2.48 2.25 -28.48
CA LYS A 88 3.94 2.23 -28.67
C LYS A 88 4.35 0.95 -29.39
N ASN A 89 5.33 1.07 -30.30
CA ASN A 89 5.70 -0.01 -31.23
C ASN A 89 6.37 -1.20 -30.54
N LYS A 90 7.59 -0.99 -30.03
CA LYS A 90 8.45 -2.05 -29.48
C LYS A 90 9.18 -1.57 -28.23
N GLY A 91 9.31 -2.46 -27.25
CA GLY A 91 10.10 -2.27 -26.05
C GLY A 91 11.57 -2.55 -26.27
N ALA A 92 12.37 -2.45 -25.21
CA ALA A 92 13.81 -2.73 -25.25
C ALA A 92 14.12 -4.19 -25.63
N SER A 93 13.23 -5.12 -25.31
CA SER A 93 13.29 -6.53 -25.74
C SER A 93 12.94 -6.76 -27.21
N GLY A 94 12.46 -5.74 -27.92
CA GLY A 94 11.92 -5.84 -29.28
C GLY A 94 10.50 -6.41 -29.35
N LYS A 95 9.87 -6.73 -28.22
CA LYS A 95 8.47 -7.18 -28.11
C LYS A 95 7.51 -5.99 -28.15
N ALA A 96 6.24 -6.25 -28.50
CA ALA A 96 5.24 -5.21 -28.57
C ALA A 96 4.87 -4.72 -27.16
N LEU A 97 4.79 -3.40 -26.97
CA LEU A 97 4.41 -2.79 -25.70
C LEU A 97 2.88 -2.73 -25.57
N ARG A 98 2.26 -3.86 -25.22
CA ARG A 98 0.81 -3.95 -25.01
C ARG A 98 0.44 -5.02 -23.98
N TYR A 99 -0.64 -4.80 -23.23
CA TYR A 99 -1.21 -5.82 -22.32
C TYR A 99 -2.17 -6.80 -22.98
N LYS A 100 -2.67 -6.50 -24.19
CA LYS A 100 -3.60 -7.41 -24.89
C LYS A 100 -2.92 -8.76 -25.15
N GLY A 101 -3.50 -9.83 -24.60
CA GLY A 101 -2.99 -11.21 -24.73
C GLY A 101 -1.93 -11.58 -23.70
N ILE A 102 -1.62 -10.71 -22.74
CA ILE A 102 -0.69 -11.00 -21.65
C ILE A 102 -1.46 -11.62 -20.48
N PRO A 103 -1.03 -12.78 -19.96
CA PRO A 103 -1.72 -13.46 -18.87
C PRO A 103 -1.45 -12.81 -17.51
N PHE A 104 -2.31 -13.12 -16.54
CA PHE A 104 -1.97 -13.02 -15.13
C PHE A 104 -1.19 -14.28 -14.74
N HIS A 105 0.14 -14.19 -14.75
CA HIS A 105 1.02 -15.33 -14.56
C HIS A 105 1.17 -15.77 -13.10
N ARG A 106 0.74 -14.94 -12.13
CA ARG A 106 0.84 -15.28 -10.70
C ARG A 106 -0.39 -14.79 -9.94
N ILE A 107 -1.12 -15.70 -9.33
CA ILE A 107 -2.35 -15.44 -8.56
C ILE A 107 -2.18 -16.05 -7.17
N ILE A 108 -2.26 -15.24 -6.12
CA ILE A 108 -2.19 -15.71 -4.73
C ILE A 108 -3.48 -15.31 -4.03
N SER A 109 -4.28 -16.32 -3.67
CA SER A 109 -5.53 -16.13 -2.92
C SER A 109 -5.25 -15.43 -1.59
N GLY A 110 -6.03 -14.40 -1.27
CA GLY A 110 -5.84 -13.60 -0.06
C GLY A 110 -4.60 -12.70 -0.08
N PHE A 111 -4.02 -12.42 -1.24
CA PHE A 111 -2.92 -11.46 -1.35
C PHE A 111 -3.03 -10.54 -2.57
N MET A 112 -2.75 -11.06 -3.77
CA MET A 112 -2.72 -10.25 -4.99
C MET A 112 -2.82 -11.09 -6.28
N ILE A 113 -3.15 -10.41 -7.36
CA ILE A 113 -3.18 -10.92 -8.73
C ILE A 113 -2.13 -10.16 -9.53
N GLN A 114 -1.13 -10.84 -10.09
CA GLN A 114 0.00 -10.24 -10.81
C GLN A 114 0.00 -10.64 -12.28
N GLY A 115 0.30 -9.67 -13.14
CA GLY A 115 0.40 -9.84 -14.58
C GLY A 115 1.33 -8.79 -15.21
N GLY A 116 1.17 -8.59 -16.51
CA GLY A 116 1.84 -7.50 -17.23
C GLY A 116 3.26 -7.80 -17.70
N ASP A 117 3.71 -9.07 -17.70
CA ASP A 117 4.96 -9.45 -18.39
C ASP A 117 4.74 -9.42 -19.92
N VAL A 118 5.04 -8.28 -20.54
CA VAL A 118 4.89 -8.09 -22.00
C VAL A 118 5.97 -8.76 -22.84
N VAL A 119 6.98 -9.38 -22.21
CA VAL A 119 8.15 -9.92 -22.91
C VAL A 119 8.04 -11.44 -23.07
N TYR A 120 7.79 -12.15 -21.97
CA TYR A 120 7.69 -13.62 -21.94
C TYR A 120 6.31 -14.12 -21.51
N GLY A 121 5.53 -13.31 -20.78
CA GLY A 121 4.23 -13.71 -20.25
C GLY A 121 4.29 -14.70 -19.09
N ASP A 122 5.44 -14.87 -18.45
CA ASP A 122 5.66 -15.86 -17.37
C ASP A 122 6.21 -15.26 -16.07
N GLY A 123 6.42 -13.94 -16.06
CA GLY A 123 6.88 -13.17 -14.91
C GLY A 123 8.38 -12.92 -14.88
N ARG A 124 9.16 -13.46 -15.82
CA ARG A 124 10.61 -13.20 -15.91
C ARG A 124 10.93 -11.92 -16.66
N GLY A 125 9.98 -11.41 -17.44
CA GLY A 125 10.19 -10.32 -18.37
C GLY A 125 9.46 -9.04 -17.97
N SER A 126 10.01 -7.91 -18.38
CA SER A 126 9.41 -6.60 -18.15
C SER A 126 10.07 -5.59 -19.07
N ASP A 127 9.26 -4.82 -19.80
CA ASP A 127 9.69 -3.61 -20.51
C ASP A 127 8.74 -2.46 -20.16
N SER A 128 9.26 -1.23 -20.09
CA SER A 128 8.44 -0.02 -19.97
C SER A 128 8.34 0.71 -21.32
N ILE A 129 7.48 1.73 -21.38
CA ILE A 129 7.46 2.64 -22.53
C ILE A 129 8.69 3.56 -22.61
N TYR A 130 9.52 3.58 -21.57
CA TYR A 130 10.70 4.43 -21.43
C TYR A 130 12.01 3.68 -21.69
N GLY A 131 11.96 2.39 -22.03
CA GLY A 131 13.12 1.50 -22.12
C GLY A 131 12.86 0.21 -21.33
N SER A 132 13.91 -0.41 -20.80
CA SER A 132 13.77 -1.63 -19.99
C SER A 132 13.01 -1.35 -18.69
N VAL A 133 13.52 -0.43 -17.87
CA VAL A 133 12.94 -0.05 -16.57
C VAL A 133 12.94 1.46 -16.34
N PHE A 134 12.18 1.93 -15.36
CA PHE A 134 12.15 3.31 -14.90
C PHE A 134 12.16 3.42 -13.35
N PRO A 135 12.59 4.57 -12.79
CA PRO A 135 12.70 4.79 -11.35
C PRO A 135 11.37 4.73 -10.59
N ASP A 136 11.44 4.54 -9.28
CA ASP A 136 10.28 4.69 -8.38
C ASP A 136 9.88 6.18 -8.34
N GLU A 137 8.62 6.47 -8.62
CA GLU A 137 8.16 7.86 -8.75
C GLU A 137 7.88 8.50 -7.38
N ASN A 138 7.14 7.81 -6.51
CA ASN A 138 7.01 8.08 -5.08
C ASN A 138 6.24 6.93 -4.39
N PHE A 139 6.10 7.01 -3.06
CA PHE A 139 5.39 6.03 -2.22
C PHE A 139 4.29 6.67 -1.36
N LYS A 140 3.65 7.73 -1.87
CA LYS A 140 2.59 8.45 -1.15
C LYS A 140 1.33 7.59 -0.98
N ILE A 141 0.91 6.94 -2.07
CA ILE A 141 -0.26 6.06 -2.11
C ILE A 141 0.07 4.74 -1.41
N LYS A 142 -0.72 4.38 -0.39
CA LYS A 142 -0.58 3.13 0.37
C LYS A 142 -1.44 2.02 -0.21
N HIS A 143 -1.08 0.77 0.05
CA HIS A 143 -1.91 -0.39 -0.23
C HIS A 143 -2.96 -0.62 0.87
N SER A 144 -3.76 0.42 1.13
CA SER A 144 -4.68 0.51 2.27
C SER A 144 -5.94 -0.35 2.12
N HIS A 145 -6.26 -0.81 0.92
CA HIS A 145 -7.44 -1.64 0.66
C HIS A 145 -7.23 -2.61 -0.52
N ALA A 146 -8.21 -3.48 -0.75
CA ALA A 146 -8.26 -4.36 -1.91
C ALA A 146 -8.58 -3.56 -3.20
N GLY A 147 -8.05 -4.01 -4.33
CA GLY A 147 -8.27 -3.38 -5.63
C GLY A 147 -7.26 -2.29 -6.00
N VAL A 148 -6.21 -2.08 -5.18
CA VAL A 148 -5.14 -1.13 -5.49
C VAL A 148 -4.23 -1.74 -6.57
N VAL A 149 -3.97 -0.98 -7.62
CA VAL A 149 -3.02 -1.35 -8.69
C VAL A 149 -1.67 -0.75 -8.38
N SER A 150 -0.62 -1.58 -8.43
CA SER A 150 0.74 -1.17 -8.11
C SER A 150 1.77 -1.85 -9.01
N MET A 151 2.92 -1.20 -9.19
CA MET A 151 4.02 -1.73 -9.99
C MET A 151 4.71 -2.88 -9.28
N VAL A 152 5.11 -3.89 -10.04
CA VAL A 152 6.09 -4.90 -9.62
C VAL A 152 7.49 -4.40 -9.98
N ASN A 153 8.44 -4.61 -9.07
CA ASN A 153 9.84 -4.27 -9.29
C ASN A 153 10.75 -5.42 -8.82
N ALA A 154 12.02 -5.38 -9.23
CA ALA A 154 13.08 -6.29 -8.83
C ALA A 154 14.11 -5.60 -7.89
N GLY A 155 13.62 -4.66 -7.07
CA GLY A 155 14.43 -3.77 -6.24
C GLY A 155 14.19 -2.29 -6.56
N PRO A 156 14.87 -1.37 -5.86
CA PRO A 156 14.67 0.07 -6.06
C PRO A 156 14.87 0.48 -7.52
N ASN A 157 13.99 1.35 -8.01
CA ASN A 157 14.08 1.96 -9.33
C ASN A 157 14.06 0.99 -10.52
N SER A 158 13.30 -0.10 -10.42
CA SER A 158 13.24 -1.15 -11.45
C SER A 158 11.83 -1.43 -11.96
N ASN A 159 10.99 -0.40 -12.05
CA ASN A 159 9.63 -0.53 -12.57
C ASN A 159 9.65 -0.78 -14.07
N GLY A 160 8.81 -1.69 -14.56
CA GLY A 160 8.67 -1.94 -15.99
C GLY A 160 7.21 -2.01 -16.42
N SER A 161 6.74 -3.16 -16.90
CA SER A 161 5.33 -3.37 -17.29
C SER A 161 4.55 -4.26 -16.32
N GLN A 162 5.23 -5.06 -15.49
CA GLN A 162 4.55 -5.91 -14.54
C GLN A 162 3.84 -5.10 -13.45
N PHE A 163 2.63 -5.52 -13.11
CA PHE A 163 1.79 -4.91 -12.10
C PHE A 163 1.06 -5.98 -11.29
N PHE A 164 0.56 -5.58 -10.13
CA PHE A 164 -0.36 -6.40 -9.34
C PHE A 164 -1.58 -5.61 -8.89
N ILE A 165 -2.66 -6.34 -8.65
CA ILE A 165 -3.91 -5.86 -8.04
C ILE A 165 -4.02 -6.51 -6.66
N THR A 166 -4.11 -5.72 -5.60
CA THR A 166 -4.29 -6.25 -4.24
C THR A 166 -5.68 -6.88 -4.09
N THR A 167 -5.79 -7.95 -3.31
CA THR A 167 -7.09 -8.54 -2.93
C THR A 167 -7.43 -8.35 -1.46
N ILE A 168 -6.50 -7.81 -0.68
CA ILE A 168 -6.63 -7.41 0.73
C ILE A 168 -5.82 -6.12 1.00
N LYS A 169 -5.96 -5.49 2.18
CA LYS A 169 -5.01 -4.47 2.67
C LYS A 169 -3.65 -5.12 2.87
N THR A 170 -2.58 -4.53 2.34
CA THR A 170 -1.21 -5.07 2.45
C THR A 170 -0.20 -4.08 3.01
N SER A 171 -0.63 -2.87 3.40
CA SER A 171 0.17 -1.86 4.08
C SER A 171 -0.68 -0.99 4.98
#